data_AF-A0A2V8DK83-F1
#
_entry.id   AF-A0A2V8DK83-F1
#
_cell.length_a   1.000
_cell.length_b   1.000
_cell.length_c   1.000
_cell.angle_alpha   90.00
_cell.angle_beta   90.00
_cell.angle_gamma   90.00
#
_symmetry.space_group_name_H-M   'P 1'
#
loop_
_entity.id
_entity.type
_entity.pdbx_description
1 polymer ?
#
loop_
_entity_poly.entity_id
_entity_poly.type
_entity_poly.pdbx_seq_one_letter_code
_entity_poly.pdbx_strand_id
1 'polypeptide(L)'
;MKRVALAAVAVLVTFPMASGYVAFAQTGSAEQDALRRQIEQRFDVLPLQHGVALRPKRLPIRAEAPQGVERGVRSIELTDATIAIDGAPVTGVELREKLGPDADLVLRLSYLAPDARQRLFGGAVVAPAPPGVPEPPAPALPERGPRPRRGDRDQDRVRFGGSVTVNEGETVRGDVVAIGGSVRVDGTVTGDAVAVGGGLELGPHADVQGDAVSIGSRLKRDPGAHIGGKVVDVGGFNVDFDPLRRGRLPSRFRFPFGFPFFGPTRGFVALMLTIARVIMLCALTSLVVLVGREYVERAGARAAAEPIKAGAVGLLAQLLFVPLLVITILVLVVTIIGIPLLVLIPFALLALAVIGLVGFTAVASHLGRLVSQRFDWRDRNPYLTVVTGIVLLVSPVLIARLIGLAGAVLFPIAGTLAFLGFLAEYVAWTVGFGAVALLRFTPSQTAAPSGPAATA
;
A
#
# COMPACT_ATOMS: atom_id res chain seq x y z
N MET A 1 -3.51 -42.84 -7.85
CA MET A 1 -3.97 -41.94 -6.76
C MET A 1 -2.85 -41.47 -5.82
N LYS A 2 -1.97 -42.34 -5.30
CA LYS A 2 -0.84 -41.91 -4.41
C LYS A 2 0.22 -41.01 -5.08
N ARG A 3 0.42 -41.13 -6.40
CA ARG A 3 1.40 -40.31 -7.16
C ARG A 3 0.96 -38.85 -7.38
N VAL A 4 -0.34 -38.57 -7.34
CA VAL A 4 -0.91 -37.23 -7.55
C VAL A 4 -0.74 -36.35 -6.31
N ALA A 5 -0.89 -36.95 -5.12
CA ALA A 5 -0.67 -36.26 -3.85
C ALA A 5 0.80 -35.94 -3.59
N LEU A 6 1.74 -36.80 -4.03
CA LEU A 6 3.18 -36.55 -3.89
C LEU A 6 3.70 -35.51 -4.88
N ALA A 7 3.16 -35.46 -6.10
CA ALA A 7 3.56 -34.48 -7.10
C ALA A 7 3.12 -33.05 -6.73
N ALA A 8 1.93 -32.89 -6.11
CA ALA A 8 1.49 -31.60 -5.57
C ALA A 8 2.38 -31.09 -4.43
N VAL A 9 3.06 -31.98 -3.70
CA VAL A 9 4.03 -31.65 -2.64
C VAL A 9 5.45 -31.47 -3.19
N ALA A 10 5.78 -32.04 -4.35
CA ALA A 10 7.13 -31.95 -4.94
C ALA A 10 7.41 -30.66 -5.73
N VAL A 11 6.39 -29.84 -6.01
CA VAL A 11 6.57 -28.49 -6.60
C VAL A 11 7.08 -27.48 -5.56
N LEU A 12 7.21 -27.89 -4.30
CA LEU A 12 7.49 -27.02 -3.16
C LEU A 12 8.96 -26.55 -3.01
N VAL A 13 9.87 -26.85 -3.96
CA VAL A 13 11.30 -26.41 -3.88
C VAL A 13 11.84 -25.79 -5.16
N THR A 14 11.07 -25.64 -6.24
CA THR A 14 11.55 -24.97 -7.47
C THR A 14 10.82 -23.67 -7.74
N PHE A 15 11.15 -22.67 -6.92
CA PHE A 15 10.88 -21.27 -7.22
C PHE A 15 12.08 -20.73 -8.03
N PRO A 16 11.93 -20.30 -9.30
CA PRO A 16 12.91 -19.39 -9.87
C PRO A 16 12.53 -17.98 -9.44
N MET A 17 12.82 -17.64 -8.18
CA MET A 17 12.95 -16.24 -7.71
C MET A 17 14.26 -15.67 -8.27
N ALA A 18 14.37 -15.61 -9.60
CA ALA A 18 15.52 -15.02 -10.28
C ALA A 18 15.18 -14.47 -11.68
N SER A 19 14.05 -14.86 -12.31
CA SER A 19 13.77 -14.45 -13.69
C SER A 19 12.89 -13.19 -13.80
N GLY A 20 12.06 -12.89 -12.80
CA GLY A 20 11.18 -11.71 -12.81
C GLY A 20 11.87 -10.38 -12.46
N TYR A 21 12.86 -10.42 -11.56
CA TYR A 21 13.61 -9.21 -11.20
C TYR A 21 14.52 -8.75 -12.32
N VAL A 22 15.15 -9.67 -13.04
CA VAL A 22 16.04 -9.33 -14.16
C VAL A 22 15.23 -8.77 -15.33
N ALA A 23 14.05 -9.32 -15.64
CA ALA A 23 13.22 -8.81 -16.75
C ALA A 23 12.60 -7.42 -16.48
N PHE A 24 12.12 -7.15 -15.25
CA PHE A 24 11.60 -5.81 -14.91
C PHE A 24 12.71 -4.78 -14.71
N ALA A 25 13.87 -5.17 -14.14
CA ALA A 25 15.03 -4.30 -14.07
C ALA A 25 15.60 -3.99 -15.47
N GLN A 26 15.61 -4.97 -16.38
CA GLN A 26 16.04 -4.79 -17.77
C GLN A 26 15.07 -3.94 -18.58
N THR A 27 13.75 -4.08 -18.36
CA THR A 27 12.75 -3.22 -19.02
C THR A 27 12.88 -1.78 -18.52
N GLY A 28 13.03 -1.58 -17.21
CA GLY A 28 13.23 -0.26 -16.61
C GLY A 28 14.54 0.40 -17.05
N SER A 29 15.64 -0.37 -17.14
CA SER A 29 16.93 0.15 -17.61
C SER A 29 16.89 0.49 -19.10
N ALA A 30 16.28 -0.35 -19.94
CA ALA A 30 16.17 -0.09 -21.38
C ALA A 30 15.31 1.14 -21.70
N GLU A 31 14.22 1.35 -20.95
CA GLU A 31 13.37 2.55 -21.06
C GLU A 31 14.10 3.81 -20.57
N GLN A 32 14.85 3.69 -19.47
CA GLN A 32 15.70 4.77 -18.96
C GLN A 32 16.83 5.12 -19.93
N ASP A 33 17.48 4.13 -20.56
CA ASP A 33 18.53 4.33 -21.57
C ASP A 33 17.99 4.97 -22.86
N ALA A 34 16.73 4.65 -23.24
CA ALA A 34 16.04 5.32 -24.34
C ALA A 34 15.74 6.79 -23.99
N LEU A 35 15.25 7.05 -22.77
CA LEU A 35 14.97 8.40 -22.27
C LEU A 35 16.24 9.25 -22.18
N ARG A 36 17.34 8.68 -21.66
CA ARG A 36 18.66 9.32 -21.61
C ARG A 36 19.11 9.77 -23.00
N ARG A 37 19.06 8.89 -23.99
CA ARG A 37 19.46 9.21 -25.38
C ARG A 37 18.58 10.30 -25.98
N GLN A 38 17.27 10.28 -25.75
CA GLN A 38 16.36 11.32 -26.24
C GLN A 38 16.65 12.69 -25.61
N ILE A 39 16.98 12.72 -24.31
CA ILE A 39 17.34 13.96 -23.61
C ILE A 39 18.70 14.47 -24.09
N GLU A 40 19.73 13.63 -24.14
CA GLU A 40 21.07 14.03 -24.61
C GLU A 40 21.09 14.47 -26.09
N GLN A 41 20.13 14.02 -26.91
CA GLN A 41 19.98 14.50 -28.29
C GLN A 41 19.48 15.93 -28.39
N ARG A 42 18.63 16.38 -27.44
CA ARG A 42 17.94 17.68 -27.51
C ARG A 42 18.48 18.69 -26.49
N PHE A 43 19.13 18.22 -25.42
CA PHE A 43 19.64 19.02 -24.32
C PHE A 43 21.09 18.64 -23.98
N ASP A 44 21.89 19.63 -23.62
CA ASP A 44 23.12 19.46 -22.85
C ASP A 44 22.75 19.30 -21.38
N VAL A 45 23.25 18.23 -20.76
CA VAL A 45 22.90 17.86 -19.39
C VAL A 45 24.06 18.23 -18.46
N LEU A 46 23.79 19.05 -17.45
CA LEU A 46 24.74 19.46 -16.43
C LEU A 46 24.31 18.90 -15.08
N PRO A 47 25.13 18.04 -14.42
CA PRO A 47 24.79 17.50 -13.12
C PRO A 47 24.84 18.60 -12.04
N LEU A 48 23.82 18.66 -11.19
CA LEU A 48 23.79 19.51 -9.99
C LEU A 48 23.84 18.63 -8.73
N GLN A 49 24.25 19.21 -7.60
CA GLN A 49 24.37 18.48 -6.33
C GLN A 49 23.06 17.78 -5.91
N HIS A 50 21.91 18.39 -6.20
CA HIS A 50 20.57 17.90 -5.85
C HIS A 50 19.62 17.83 -7.05
N GLY A 51 20.17 17.71 -8.26
CA GLY A 51 19.36 17.84 -9.47
C GLY A 51 20.12 17.72 -10.79
N VAL A 52 19.45 18.12 -11.86
CA VAL A 52 20.02 18.16 -13.21
C VAL A 52 19.57 19.46 -13.89
N ALA A 53 20.52 20.18 -14.49
CA ALA A 53 20.22 21.30 -15.37
C ALA A 53 20.27 20.83 -16.83
N LEU A 54 19.24 21.17 -17.60
CA LEU A 54 19.13 20.91 -19.02
C LEU A 54 19.25 22.22 -19.78
N ARG A 55 20.18 22.27 -20.73
CA ARG A 55 20.37 23.40 -21.64
C ARG A 55 19.99 22.97 -23.05
N PRO A 56 19.02 23.60 -23.74
CA PRO A 56 18.64 23.19 -25.09
C PRO A 56 19.81 23.30 -26.09
N LYS A 57 20.08 22.23 -26.86
CA LYS A 57 21.13 22.20 -27.90
C LYS A 57 20.78 23.01 -29.15
N ARG A 58 19.49 23.16 -29.42
CA ARG A 58 18.96 24.04 -30.47
C ARG A 58 18.04 25.04 -29.81
N LEU A 59 18.37 26.33 -29.87
CA LEU A 59 17.34 27.34 -29.65
C LEU A 59 16.27 27.15 -30.74
N PRO A 60 14.97 27.15 -30.41
CA PRO A 60 13.95 27.16 -31.43
C PRO A 60 14.13 28.40 -32.31
N ILE A 61 14.59 28.20 -33.55
CA ILE A 61 14.47 29.20 -34.60
C ILE A 61 13.04 29.06 -35.14
N ARG A 62 12.13 29.98 -34.79
CA ARG A 62 11.12 30.43 -35.77
C ARG A 62 10.46 31.77 -35.44
N ALA A 63 10.61 32.65 -36.44
CA ALA A 63 9.69 33.64 -37.02
C ALA A 63 8.91 34.61 -36.11
N GLU A 64 9.33 35.87 -36.20
CA GLU A 64 8.54 37.11 -36.26
C GLU A 64 7.15 37.09 -35.58
N ALA A 65 7.10 37.66 -34.37
CA ALA A 65 5.91 38.29 -33.81
C ALA A 65 6.26 39.72 -33.35
N PRO A 66 5.39 40.72 -33.55
CA PRO A 66 5.69 42.11 -33.22
C PRO A 66 5.51 42.37 -31.72
N GLN A 67 6.47 43.10 -31.14
CA GLN A 67 6.42 43.77 -29.83
C GLN A 67 6.13 42.88 -28.61
N GLY A 68 7.21 42.46 -27.92
CA GLY A 68 7.13 41.96 -26.55
C GLY A 68 8.05 40.77 -26.32
N VAL A 69 9.06 40.97 -25.48
CA VAL A 69 10.16 40.04 -25.18
C VAL A 69 9.67 38.66 -24.72
N GLU A 70 9.74 37.63 -25.56
CA GLU A 70 9.77 36.24 -25.11
C GLU A 70 11.11 35.61 -25.48
N ARG A 71 12.03 35.61 -24.52
CA ARG A 71 13.34 34.96 -24.65
C ARG A 71 13.12 33.45 -24.67
N GLY A 72 13.63 32.77 -25.69
CA GLY A 72 13.66 31.31 -25.73
C GLY A 72 14.35 30.75 -24.49
N VAL A 73 13.83 29.62 -24.00
CA VAL A 73 14.31 28.93 -22.79
C VAL A 73 15.81 28.66 -22.86
N ARG A 74 16.59 29.15 -21.89
CA ARG A 74 18.06 29.00 -21.87
C ARG A 74 18.52 27.88 -20.95
N SER A 75 17.89 27.75 -19.79
CA SER A 75 18.14 26.66 -18.84
C SER A 75 16.85 26.15 -18.23
N ILE A 76 16.81 24.84 -17.98
CA ILE A 76 15.75 24.18 -17.25
C ILE A 76 16.42 23.44 -16.09
N GLU A 77 16.07 23.79 -14.87
CA GLU A 77 16.65 23.19 -13.67
C GLU A 77 15.62 22.27 -13.01
N LEU A 78 16.02 21.03 -12.77
CA LEU A 78 15.22 20.02 -12.08
C LEU A 78 15.89 19.71 -10.75
N THR A 79 15.39 20.30 -9.66
CA THR A 79 15.93 20.14 -8.30
C THR A 79 14.85 19.57 -7.40
N ASP A 80 15.14 18.49 -6.68
CA ASP A 80 14.21 17.77 -5.80
C ASP A 80 12.81 17.53 -6.42
N ALA A 81 11.87 18.43 -6.14
CA ALA A 81 10.47 18.42 -6.61
C ALA A 81 10.05 19.67 -7.40
N THR A 82 10.99 20.56 -7.74
CA THR A 82 10.70 21.83 -8.43
C THR A 82 11.34 21.83 -9.82
N ILE A 83 10.57 22.30 -10.80
CA ILE A 83 11.06 22.58 -12.16
C ILE A 83 11.15 24.09 -12.29
N ALA A 84 12.34 24.60 -12.63
CA ALA A 84 12.55 26.01 -12.91
C ALA A 84 13.01 26.22 -14.35
N ILE A 85 12.48 27.26 -15.01
CA ILE A 85 12.95 27.74 -16.31
C ILE A 85 13.65 29.07 -16.09
N ASP A 86 14.91 29.17 -16.52
CA ASP A 86 15.74 30.39 -16.40
C ASP A 86 15.77 30.96 -14.96
N GLY A 87 15.71 30.07 -13.95
CA GLY A 87 15.72 30.41 -12.52
C GLY A 87 14.35 30.74 -11.91
N ALA A 88 13.26 30.73 -12.69
CA ALA A 88 11.90 30.93 -12.19
C ALA A 88 11.17 29.57 -12.04
N PRO A 89 10.54 29.27 -10.89
CA PRO A 89 9.77 28.04 -10.72
C PRO A 89 8.54 28.07 -11.64
N VAL A 90 8.28 26.96 -12.32
CA VAL A 90 7.16 26.83 -13.25
C VAL A 90 6.32 25.59 -12.95
N THR A 91 5.04 25.68 -13.24
CA THR A 91 4.12 24.54 -13.15
C THR A 91 4.21 23.66 -14.41
N GLY A 92 3.72 22.41 -14.32
CA GLY A 92 3.72 21.50 -15.47
C GLY A 92 2.89 21.99 -16.68
N VAL A 93 1.94 22.91 -16.45
CA VAL A 93 1.14 23.54 -17.53
C VAL A 93 1.99 24.60 -18.25
N GLU A 94 2.61 25.50 -17.50
CA GLU A 94 3.51 26.54 -18.04
C GLU A 94 4.73 25.93 -18.74
N LEU A 95 5.22 24.79 -18.24
CA LEU A 95 6.30 24.02 -18.87
C LEU A 95 5.90 23.53 -20.28
N ARG A 96 4.67 23.03 -20.45
CA ARG A 96 4.15 22.58 -21.75
C ARG A 96 3.92 23.74 -22.71
N GLU A 97 3.45 24.89 -22.21
CA GLU A 97 3.29 26.08 -23.04
C GLU A 97 4.64 26.61 -23.55
N LYS A 98 5.69 26.59 -22.71
CA LYS A 98 7.01 27.13 -23.06
C LYS A 98 7.92 26.17 -23.84
N LEU A 99 7.81 24.85 -23.62
CA LEU A 99 8.67 23.84 -24.27
C LEU A 99 7.94 23.00 -25.32
N GLY A 100 6.62 23.09 -25.42
CA GLY A 100 5.81 22.35 -26.38
C GLY A 100 6.12 20.84 -26.34
N PRO A 101 6.50 20.23 -27.49
CA PRO A 101 6.74 18.78 -27.57
C PRO A 101 7.92 18.28 -26.72
N ASP A 102 8.81 19.19 -26.29
CA ASP A 102 9.96 18.84 -25.45
C ASP A 102 9.62 18.80 -23.95
N ALA A 103 8.46 19.35 -23.56
CA ALA A 103 8.00 19.34 -22.18
C ALA A 103 7.77 17.92 -21.66
N ASP A 104 7.29 17.00 -22.50
CA ASP A 104 7.01 15.63 -22.09
C ASP A 104 8.27 14.85 -21.69
N LEU A 105 9.42 15.14 -22.31
CA LEU A 105 10.71 14.55 -21.94
C LEU A 105 11.19 15.07 -20.59
N VAL A 106 11.04 16.38 -20.35
CA VAL A 106 11.40 17.04 -19.09
C VAL A 106 10.49 16.58 -17.95
N LEU A 107 9.18 16.43 -18.20
CA LEU A 107 8.23 15.91 -17.22
C LEU A 107 8.54 14.46 -16.84
N ARG A 108 8.80 13.59 -17.82
CA ARG A 108 9.22 12.20 -17.54
C ARG A 108 10.50 12.15 -16.70
N LEU A 109 11.45 13.05 -16.98
CA LEU A 109 12.65 13.18 -16.16
C LEU A 109 12.32 13.64 -14.73
N SER A 110 11.40 14.60 -14.56
CA SER A 110 11.00 15.13 -13.24
C SER A 110 10.35 14.10 -12.32
N TYR A 111 9.70 13.07 -12.88
CA TYR A 111 9.10 11.97 -12.11
C TYR A 111 10.12 10.94 -11.60
N LEU A 112 11.35 10.93 -12.13
CA LEU A 112 12.41 10.06 -11.61
C LEU A 112 12.94 10.60 -10.28
N ALA A 113 13.23 9.72 -9.32
CA ALA A 113 13.85 10.10 -8.05
C ALA A 113 15.19 10.81 -8.28
N PRO A 114 15.61 11.77 -7.41
CA PRO A 114 16.87 12.52 -7.56
C PRO A 114 18.08 11.62 -7.82
N ASP A 115 18.23 10.55 -7.03
CA ASP A 115 19.32 9.57 -7.17
C ASP A 115 19.26 8.82 -8.50
N ALA A 116 18.06 8.56 -9.03
CA ALA A 116 17.88 7.89 -10.31
C ALA A 116 18.25 8.82 -11.48
N ARG A 117 17.89 10.11 -11.40
CA ARG A 117 18.31 11.14 -12.37
C ARG A 117 19.83 11.28 -12.39
N GLN A 118 20.45 11.30 -11.21
CA GLN A 118 21.90 11.37 -11.08
C GLN A 118 22.59 10.11 -11.62
N ARG A 119 22.07 8.90 -11.37
CA ARG A 119 22.64 7.67 -11.96
C ARG A 119 22.50 7.63 -13.48
N LEU A 120 21.41 8.20 -14.00
CA LEU A 120 21.12 8.18 -15.44
C LEU A 120 22.12 9.01 -16.26
N PHE A 121 22.55 10.16 -15.73
CA PHE A 121 23.47 11.08 -16.42
C PHE A 121 24.87 11.18 -15.77
N GLY A 122 25.02 10.69 -14.55
CA GLY A 122 26.25 10.67 -13.76
C GLY A 122 27.12 9.46 -14.10
N GLY A 123 27.69 9.45 -15.30
CA GLY A 123 28.82 8.60 -15.64
C GLY A 123 30.11 9.17 -15.07
N ALA A 124 30.26 9.20 -13.75
CA ALA A 124 31.53 9.28 -13.02
C ALA A 124 31.20 9.32 -11.53
N VAL A 125 31.53 8.23 -10.85
CA VAL A 125 31.66 8.18 -9.40
C VAL A 125 32.55 9.34 -8.97
N VAL A 126 31.99 10.39 -8.36
CA VAL A 126 32.77 11.15 -7.38
C VAL A 126 32.91 10.19 -6.21
N ALA A 127 34.09 9.58 -6.13
CA ALA A 127 34.48 8.76 -5.00
C ALA A 127 34.23 9.56 -3.70
N PRO A 128 33.77 8.93 -2.61
CA PRO A 128 33.73 9.61 -1.33
C PRO A 128 35.15 10.12 -1.04
N ALA A 129 35.28 11.44 -0.86
CA ALA A 129 36.55 12.05 -0.50
C ALA A 129 37.06 11.40 0.80
N PRO A 130 38.37 11.12 0.92
CA PRO A 130 38.95 10.57 2.13
C PRO A 130 38.75 11.54 3.31
N PRO A 131 38.66 11.04 4.56
CA PRO A 131 38.48 11.89 5.73
C PRO A 131 39.76 12.71 5.94
N GLY A 132 39.68 14.02 5.77
CA GLY A 132 40.85 14.89 5.88
C GLY A 132 40.51 16.36 6.13
N VAL A 133 40.80 16.78 7.37
CA VAL A 133 41.00 18.14 7.89
C VAL A 133 39.73 18.93 8.33
N PRO A 134 39.64 19.33 9.62
CA PRO A 134 38.57 20.20 10.11
C PRO A 134 38.73 21.62 9.57
N GLU A 135 37.63 22.17 9.07
CA GLU A 135 37.54 23.56 8.60
C GLU A 135 37.61 24.53 9.81
N PRO A 136 38.42 25.61 9.76
CA PRO A 136 38.55 26.56 10.86
C PRO A 136 37.24 27.35 11.07
N PRO A 137 36.94 27.77 12.33
CA PRO A 137 35.65 28.35 12.66
C PRO A 137 35.45 29.72 11.98
N ALA A 138 34.27 29.89 11.36
CA ALA A 138 33.82 31.17 10.82
C ALA A 138 33.64 32.23 11.93
N PRO A 139 33.77 33.54 11.62
CA PRO A 139 33.76 34.61 12.62
C PRO A 139 32.39 34.75 13.30
N ALA A 140 32.40 34.95 14.62
CA ALA A 140 31.20 35.15 15.42
C ALA A 140 30.45 36.43 15.01
N LEU A 141 29.17 36.29 14.67
CA LEU A 141 28.23 37.41 14.58
C LEU A 141 27.84 37.87 16.00
N PRO A 142 27.61 39.18 16.21
CA PRO A 142 27.35 39.74 17.54
C PRO A 142 26.04 39.22 18.16
N GLU A 143 26.10 38.95 19.47
CA GLU A 143 25.00 38.43 20.28
C GLU A 143 23.77 39.36 20.24
N ARG A 144 22.64 38.84 19.73
CA ARG A 144 21.32 39.43 20.01
C ARG A 144 20.91 39.05 21.43
N GLY A 145 20.51 40.06 22.21
CA GLY A 145 20.19 39.95 23.63
C GLY A 145 19.08 38.95 24.00
N PRO A 146 18.90 38.69 25.31
CA PRO A 146 18.16 37.54 25.82
C PRO A 146 16.67 37.64 25.51
N ARG A 147 16.13 36.61 24.85
CA ARG A 147 14.69 36.34 24.83
C ARG A 147 14.27 35.72 26.17
N PRO A 148 13.01 35.93 26.63
CA PRO A 148 12.57 35.48 27.95
C PRO A 148 12.71 33.96 28.10
N ARG A 149 13.26 33.57 29.26
CA ARG A 149 13.49 32.18 29.67
C ARG A 149 12.17 31.38 29.63
N ARG A 150 12.02 30.48 28.66
CA ARG A 150 11.28 29.23 28.89
C ARG A 150 12.18 28.34 29.75
N GLY A 151 11.59 27.68 30.75
CA GLY A 151 12.28 26.91 31.78
C GLY A 151 13.28 25.88 31.26
N ASP A 152 14.19 25.50 32.16
CA ASP A 152 15.23 24.48 31.97
C ASP A 152 14.73 23.28 31.16
N ARG A 153 15.24 23.14 29.92
CA ARG A 153 15.01 21.95 29.06
C ARG A 153 15.86 20.74 29.46
N ASP A 154 16.63 20.85 30.54
CA ASP A 154 17.54 19.79 31.00
C ASP A 154 16.85 18.73 31.88
N GLN A 155 15.55 18.88 32.17
CA GLN A 155 14.81 17.99 33.07
C GLN A 155 13.60 17.29 32.42
N ASP A 156 13.44 17.44 31.09
CA ASP A 156 12.40 16.75 30.32
C ASP A 156 12.71 15.26 30.18
N ARG A 157 11.69 14.41 30.36
CA ARG A 157 11.80 12.95 30.21
C ARG A 157 11.04 12.50 28.97
N VAL A 158 11.78 12.42 27.86
CA VAL A 158 11.26 11.94 26.57
C VAL A 158 11.73 10.50 26.30
N ARG A 159 10.80 9.59 25.98
CA ARG A 159 11.12 8.21 25.58
C ARG A 159 10.41 7.83 24.28
N PHE A 160 11.18 7.25 23.35
CA PHE A 160 10.69 6.68 22.11
C PHE A 160 10.64 5.15 22.20
N GLY A 161 9.49 4.55 21.88
CA GLY A 161 9.26 3.10 21.90
C GLY A 161 9.31 2.46 23.29
N GLY A 162 9.32 3.27 24.36
CA GLY A 162 9.42 2.82 25.75
C GLY A 162 8.48 3.60 26.66
N SER A 163 8.14 3.00 27.80
CA SER A 163 7.21 3.59 28.78
C SER A 163 7.94 4.46 29.81
N VAL A 164 7.25 5.47 30.32
CA VAL A 164 7.72 6.31 31.43
C VAL A 164 6.84 6.09 32.65
N THR A 165 7.45 5.79 33.79
CA THR A 165 6.76 5.73 35.08
C THR A 165 7.34 6.79 35.99
N VAL A 166 6.47 7.61 36.57
CA VAL A 166 6.79 8.57 37.66
C VAL A 166 6.11 8.03 38.91
N ASN A 167 6.91 7.63 39.89
CA ASN A 167 6.40 6.98 41.09
C ASN A 167 5.91 8.00 42.12
N GLU A 168 5.18 7.52 43.12
CA GLU A 168 4.77 8.35 44.25
C GLU A 168 5.97 9.01 44.95
N GLY A 169 5.86 10.30 45.27
CA GLY A 169 6.94 11.10 45.84
C GLY A 169 8.05 11.52 44.86
N GLU A 170 8.01 11.05 43.61
CA GLU A 170 8.92 11.49 42.54
C GLU A 170 8.41 12.81 41.93
N THR A 171 9.29 13.79 41.78
CA THR A 171 8.96 15.06 41.11
C THR A 171 9.78 15.21 39.83
N VAL A 172 9.11 15.21 38.68
CA VAL A 172 9.73 15.55 37.39
C VAL A 172 9.51 17.03 37.13
N ARG A 173 10.62 17.77 37.09
CA ARG A 173 10.61 19.22 36.87
C ARG A 173 10.71 19.53 35.37
N GLY A 174 9.69 19.17 34.60
CA GLY A 174 9.66 19.32 33.15
C GLY A 174 8.56 18.48 32.52
N ASP A 175 8.66 18.27 31.21
CA ASP A 175 7.66 17.53 30.44
C ASP A 175 7.97 16.02 30.46
N VAL A 176 6.91 15.22 30.55
CA VAL A 176 6.98 13.76 30.45
C VAL A 176 6.31 13.33 29.15
N VAL A 177 7.10 12.81 28.22
CA VAL A 177 6.62 12.44 26.87
C VAL A 177 7.00 11.01 26.53
N ALA A 178 6.01 10.17 26.22
CA ALA A 178 6.24 8.84 25.65
C ALA A 178 5.60 8.70 24.27
N ILE A 179 6.41 8.33 23.27
CA ILE A 179 5.95 8.11 21.90
C ILE A 179 6.07 6.61 21.59
N GLY A 180 4.93 5.94 21.35
CA GLY A 180 4.84 4.50 21.15
C GLY A 180 4.99 3.67 22.44
N GLY A 181 4.83 4.30 23.60
CA GLY A 181 4.87 3.67 24.93
C GLY A 181 3.88 4.31 25.90
N SER A 182 3.72 3.74 27.09
CA SER A 182 2.74 4.22 28.08
C SER A 182 3.38 5.16 29.11
N VAL A 183 2.64 6.16 29.57
CA VAL A 183 3.02 7.03 30.68
C VAL A 183 2.16 6.68 31.90
N ARG A 184 2.79 6.35 33.03
CA ARG A 184 2.12 6.21 34.32
C ARG A 184 2.66 7.26 35.28
N VAL A 185 1.76 8.05 35.86
CA VAL A 185 2.11 9.08 36.83
C VAL A 185 1.37 8.81 38.13
N ASP A 186 2.13 8.61 39.21
CA ASP A 186 1.66 8.51 40.59
C ASP A 186 2.31 9.58 41.49
N GLY A 187 3.19 10.43 40.92
CA GLY A 187 3.88 11.53 41.60
C GLY A 187 3.58 12.90 40.97
N THR A 188 4.53 13.83 41.06
CA THR A 188 4.35 15.22 40.60
C THR A 188 5.09 15.50 39.29
N VAL A 189 4.39 16.05 38.31
CA VAL A 189 4.97 16.54 37.04
C VAL A 189 4.69 18.03 36.94
N THR A 190 5.73 18.86 36.90
CA THR A 190 5.55 20.31 36.86
C THR A 190 5.22 20.83 35.45
N GLY A 191 5.52 20.04 34.41
CA GLY A 191 5.20 20.34 33.01
C GLY A 191 4.03 19.51 32.49
N ASP A 192 4.08 19.19 31.21
CA ASP A 192 3.02 18.45 30.50
C ASP A 192 3.24 16.93 30.58
N ALA A 193 2.14 16.17 30.60
CA ALA A 193 2.15 14.71 30.52
C ALA A 193 1.54 14.26 29.18
N VAL A 194 2.39 13.77 28.27
CA VAL A 194 2.02 13.45 26.89
C VAL A 194 2.28 11.98 26.56
N ALA A 195 1.24 11.27 26.13
CA ALA A 195 1.36 9.92 25.59
C ALA A 195 0.84 9.87 24.15
N VAL A 196 1.66 9.36 23.23
CA VAL A 196 1.30 9.20 21.81
C VAL A 196 1.32 7.73 21.42
N GLY A 197 0.15 7.17 21.09
CA GLY A 197 -0.03 5.79 20.62
C GLY A 197 0.12 4.69 21.68
N GLY A 198 0.11 5.06 22.97
CA GLY A 198 0.23 4.13 24.11
C GLY A 198 -0.94 4.22 25.09
N GLY A 199 -0.67 4.40 26.38
CA GLY A 199 -1.67 4.67 27.42
C GLY A 199 -1.17 5.72 28.41
N LEU A 200 -2.05 6.62 28.87
CA LEU A 200 -1.75 7.60 29.91
C LEU A 200 -2.55 7.24 31.16
N GLU A 201 -1.88 6.80 32.23
CA GLU A 201 -2.49 6.46 33.50
C GLU A 201 -2.07 7.48 34.57
N LEU A 202 -3.05 8.15 35.18
CA LEU A 202 -2.86 9.05 36.31
C LEU A 202 -3.47 8.37 37.54
N GLY A 203 -2.63 8.00 38.51
CA GLY A 203 -3.08 7.38 39.75
C GLY A 203 -3.54 8.36 40.83
N PRO A 204 -3.87 7.87 42.03
CA PRO A 204 -4.55 8.66 43.07
C PRO A 204 -3.70 9.80 43.64
N HIS A 205 -2.39 9.74 43.50
CA HIS A 205 -1.44 10.76 43.97
C HIS A 205 -0.80 11.57 42.83
N ALA A 206 -1.32 11.42 41.60
CA ALA A 206 -0.79 12.14 40.45
C ALA A 206 -1.13 13.63 40.52
N ASP A 207 -0.11 14.49 40.41
CA ASP A 207 -0.27 15.94 40.28
C ASP A 207 0.48 16.43 39.04
N VAL A 208 -0.26 16.72 37.96
CA VAL A 208 0.28 17.26 36.71
C VAL A 208 -0.05 18.74 36.66
N GLN A 209 0.94 19.62 36.79
CA GLN A 209 0.69 21.06 36.82
C GLN A 209 0.37 21.63 35.43
N GLY A 210 0.87 21.00 34.36
CA GLY A 210 0.60 21.34 32.97
C GLY A 210 -0.59 20.57 32.37
N ASP A 211 -0.55 20.40 31.04
CA ASP A 211 -1.58 19.72 30.27
C ASP A 211 -1.40 18.19 30.29
N ALA A 212 -2.52 17.46 30.26
CA ALA A 212 -2.54 16.00 30.11
C ALA A 212 -3.06 15.65 28.71
N VAL A 213 -2.16 15.17 27.84
CA VAL A 213 -2.45 14.94 26.42
C VAL A 213 -2.28 13.46 26.06
N SER A 214 -3.37 12.86 25.58
CA SER A 214 -3.43 11.48 25.10
C SER A 214 -3.80 11.50 23.62
N ILE A 215 -2.91 11.02 22.74
CA ILE A 215 -3.15 10.98 21.29
C ILE A 215 -3.15 9.52 20.83
N GLY A 216 -4.31 9.02 20.39
CA GLY A 216 -4.46 7.63 19.92
C GLY A 216 -4.31 6.59 21.03
N SER A 217 -4.57 6.98 22.28
CA SER A 217 -4.35 6.19 23.49
C SER A 217 -5.53 6.24 24.45
N ARG A 218 -5.55 5.37 25.46
CA ARG A 218 -6.54 5.47 26.56
C ARG A 218 -5.98 6.33 27.68
N LEU A 219 -6.70 7.40 28.04
CA LEU A 219 -6.49 8.13 29.29
C LEU A 219 -7.29 7.46 30.42
N LYS A 220 -6.59 6.99 31.46
CA LYS A 220 -7.21 6.49 32.69
C LYS A 220 -6.82 7.42 33.84
N ARG A 221 -7.80 8.19 34.32
CA ARG A 221 -7.63 9.13 35.43
C ARG A 221 -8.29 8.60 36.68
N ASP A 222 -7.53 8.45 37.75
CA ASP A 222 -8.06 8.18 39.07
C ASP A 222 -8.75 9.44 39.65
N PRO A 223 -9.85 9.31 40.42
CA PRO A 223 -10.50 10.46 41.05
C PRO A 223 -9.60 11.33 41.92
N GLY A 224 -8.52 10.77 42.49
CA GLY A 224 -7.52 11.52 43.27
C GLY A 224 -6.54 12.35 42.44
N ALA A 225 -6.47 12.12 41.13
CA ALA A 225 -5.50 12.78 40.25
C ALA A 225 -5.84 14.26 40.00
N HIS A 226 -4.85 15.14 40.23
CA HIS A 226 -4.93 16.57 39.99
C HIS A 226 -4.24 16.94 38.66
N ILE A 227 -4.90 17.76 37.85
CA ILE A 227 -4.40 18.26 36.56
C ILE A 227 -4.64 19.76 36.56
N GLY A 228 -3.57 20.55 36.58
CA GLY A 228 -3.60 22.01 36.59
C GLY A 228 -3.94 22.61 35.23
N GLY A 229 -3.61 21.92 34.15
CA GLY A 229 -3.91 22.32 32.77
C GLY A 229 -5.14 21.64 32.14
N LYS A 230 -5.17 21.63 30.82
CA LYS A 230 -6.24 21.03 30.01
C LYS A 230 -6.02 19.54 29.82
N VAL A 231 -7.13 18.82 29.75
CA VAL A 231 -7.14 17.41 29.35
C VAL A 231 -7.52 17.33 27.87
N VAL A 232 -6.60 16.84 27.05
CA VAL A 232 -6.80 16.66 25.61
C VAL A 232 -6.67 15.18 25.28
N ASP A 233 -7.82 14.53 25.05
CA ASP A 233 -7.87 13.12 24.63
C ASP A 233 -8.36 13.03 23.18
N VAL A 234 -7.44 12.73 22.27
CA VAL A 234 -7.72 12.52 20.85
C VAL A 234 -7.80 11.01 20.60
N GLY A 235 -8.89 10.41 21.09
CA GLY A 235 -9.13 8.96 21.08
C GLY A 235 -10.05 8.50 19.95
N GLY A 236 -9.47 7.88 18.90
CA GLY A 236 -10.23 7.21 17.82
C GLY A 236 -9.68 5.84 17.40
N PHE A 237 -8.45 5.51 17.77
CA PHE A 237 -7.84 4.21 17.50
C PHE A 237 -7.36 3.62 18.83
N ASN A 238 -8.21 2.85 19.50
CA ASN A 238 -7.80 2.04 20.63
C ASN A 238 -6.82 0.99 20.09
N VAL A 239 -5.52 1.10 20.36
CA VAL A 239 -4.57 0.00 20.13
C VAL A 239 -3.78 -0.17 21.41
N ASP A 240 -4.25 -1.09 22.25
CA ASP A 240 -3.65 -1.39 23.54
C ASP A 240 -2.46 -2.35 23.30
N PHE A 241 -1.22 -1.88 23.50
CA PHE A 241 0.01 -2.64 23.27
C PHE A 241 0.53 -3.40 24.52
N ASP A 242 -0.09 -3.19 25.69
CA ASP A 242 0.21 -3.92 26.93
C ASP A 242 0.03 -5.47 26.85
N PRO A 243 -0.87 -6.04 26.02
CA PRO A 243 -1.03 -7.49 25.89
C PRO A 243 0.17 -8.22 25.27
N LEU A 244 1.05 -7.52 24.54
CA LEU A 244 2.25 -8.12 23.92
C LEU A 244 3.26 -8.60 24.97
N ARG A 245 3.26 -8.02 26.17
CA ARG A 245 4.26 -8.32 27.22
C ARG A 245 3.82 -9.41 28.20
N ARG A 246 2.52 -9.72 28.30
CA ARG A 246 1.95 -10.69 29.26
C ARG A 246 1.25 -11.90 28.64
N GLY A 247 1.30 -12.08 27.32
CA GLY A 247 0.83 -13.30 26.65
C GLY A 247 -0.67 -13.59 26.79
N ARG A 248 -1.48 -12.61 27.21
CA ARG A 248 -2.93 -12.72 27.37
C ARG A 248 -3.60 -11.64 26.54
N LEU A 249 -3.99 -11.97 25.30
CA LEU A 249 -4.85 -11.08 24.53
C LEU A 249 -6.29 -11.11 25.05
N PRO A 250 -6.89 -9.94 25.35
CA PRO A 250 -8.32 -9.84 25.54
C PRO A 250 -9.04 -10.07 24.20
N SER A 251 -10.01 -10.99 24.21
CA SER A 251 -10.81 -11.47 23.07
C SER A 251 -11.71 -10.43 22.37
N ARG A 252 -11.46 -9.12 22.55
CA ARG A 252 -12.36 -8.04 22.08
C ARG A 252 -11.90 -7.37 20.78
N PHE A 253 -10.66 -7.56 20.33
CA PHE A 253 -10.25 -7.21 18.96
C PHE A 253 -10.62 -8.33 17.98
N ARG A 254 -11.92 -8.49 17.75
CA ARG A 254 -12.43 -9.30 16.64
C ARG A 254 -12.33 -8.47 15.36
N PHE A 255 -11.12 -8.28 14.84
CA PHE A 255 -10.98 -7.89 13.44
C PHE A 255 -11.66 -8.97 12.59
N PRO A 256 -12.57 -8.64 11.65
CA PRO A 256 -13.19 -9.63 10.77
C PRO A 256 -12.17 -10.33 9.84
N PHE A 257 -10.95 -9.77 9.73
CA PHE A 257 -9.78 -10.35 9.07
C PHE A 257 -8.77 -11.00 10.04
N GLY A 258 -9.18 -11.28 11.28
CA GLY A 258 -8.31 -11.64 12.40
C GLY A 258 -7.33 -12.77 12.08
N PHE A 259 -6.05 -12.43 12.12
CA PHE A 259 -4.93 -13.36 12.12
C PHE A 259 -4.90 -14.16 13.46
N PRO A 260 -5.28 -15.46 13.48
CA PRO A 260 -5.51 -16.23 14.71
C PRO A 260 -4.20 -16.80 15.27
N PHE A 261 -3.21 -15.95 15.52
CA PHE A 261 -1.87 -16.39 15.94
C PHE A 261 -1.75 -16.66 17.44
N PHE A 262 -2.77 -16.39 18.25
CA PHE A 262 -2.66 -16.49 19.72
C PHE A 262 -3.05 -17.87 20.27
N GLY A 263 -2.13 -18.82 20.13
CA GLY A 263 -2.10 -20.11 20.84
C GLY A 263 -2.26 -21.33 19.90
N PRO A 264 -1.67 -22.50 20.24
CA PRO A 264 -1.71 -23.71 19.40
C PRO A 264 -3.15 -24.19 19.15
N THR A 265 -4.04 -24.03 20.12
CA THR A 265 -5.48 -24.32 19.98
C THR A 265 -6.18 -23.37 19.01
N ARG A 266 -5.88 -22.06 19.04
CA ARG A 266 -6.45 -21.07 18.12
C ARG A 266 -5.90 -21.20 16.70
N GLY A 267 -4.60 -21.53 16.58
CA GLY A 267 -3.96 -21.82 15.29
C GLY A 267 -4.57 -23.05 14.62
N PHE A 268 -4.85 -24.11 15.40
CA PHE A 268 -5.51 -25.31 14.89
C PHE A 268 -6.95 -25.04 14.42
N VAL A 269 -7.76 -24.35 15.24
CA VAL A 269 -9.13 -23.96 14.87
C VAL A 269 -9.13 -23.10 13.61
N ALA A 270 -8.20 -22.16 13.51
CA ALA A 270 -8.05 -21.32 12.33
C ALA A 270 -7.63 -22.07 11.07
N LEU A 271 -6.75 -23.06 11.21
CA LEU A 271 -6.38 -23.94 10.11
C LEU A 271 -7.59 -24.79 9.69
N MET A 272 -8.34 -25.36 10.63
CA MET A 272 -9.57 -26.10 10.36
C MET A 272 -10.61 -25.24 9.62
N LEU A 273 -10.85 -24.00 10.08
CA LEU A 273 -11.75 -23.06 9.41
C LEU A 273 -11.26 -22.68 8.01
N THR A 274 -9.95 -22.57 7.81
CA THR A 274 -9.36 -22.28 6.49
C THR A 274 -9.55 -23.47 5.55
N ILE A 275 -9.30 -24.69 6.02
CA ILE A 275 -9.56 -25.92 5.25
C ILE A 275 -11.04 -26.03 4.89
N ALA A 276 -11.94 -25.84 5.86
CA ALA A 276 -13.38 -25.87 5.63
C ALA A 276 -13.81 -24.81 4.60
N ARG A 277 -13.26 -23.58 4.68
CA ARG A 277 -13.47 -22.52 3.68
C ARG A 277 -12.98 -22.93 2.30
N VAL A 278 -11.80 -23.55 2.19
CA VAL A 278 -11.25 -24.00 0.89
C VAL A 278 -12.11 -25.12 0.30
N ILE A 279 -12.54 -26.09 1.10
CA ILE A 279 -13.44 -27.16 0.66
C ILE A 279 -14.76 -26.57 0.16
N MET A 280 -15.35 -25.64 0.93
CA MET A 280 -16.59 -24.97 0.54
C MET A 280 -16.40 -24.15 -0.74
N LEU A 281 -15.28 -23.42 -0.87
CA LEU A 281 -14.97 -22.65 -2.07
C LEU A 281 -14.83 -23.57 -3.29
N CYS A 282 -14.08 -24.66 -3.19
CA CYS A 282 -13.96 -25.66 -4.25
C CYS A 282 -15.32 -26.26 -4.65
N ALA A 283 -16.20 -26.55 -3.69
CA ALA A 283 -17.54 -27.05 -3.96
C ALA A 283 -18.38 -26.01 -4.73
N LEU A 284 -18.39 -24.76 -4.26
CA LEU A 284 -19.14 -23.66 -4.87
C LEU A 284 -18.63 -23.32 -6.27
N THR A 285 -17.31 -23.24 -6.48
CA THR A 285 -16.74 -22.97 -7.81
C THR A 285 -16.98 -24.13 -8.76
N SER A 286 -16.97 -25.38 -8.27
CA SER A 286 -17.31 -26.54 -9.10
C SER A 286 -18.79 -26.50 -9.52
N LEU A 287 -19.69 -26.09 -8.61
CA LEU A 287 -21.09 -25.85 -8.94
C LEU A 287 -21.25 -24.73 -9.99
N VAL A 288 -20.48 -23.65 -9.88
CA VAL A 288 -20.48 -22.58 -10.90
C VAL A 288 -20.04 -23.09 -12.27
N VAL A 289 -18.99 -23.91 -12.34
CA VAL A 289 -18.56 -24.55 -13.59
C VAL A 289 -19.63 -25.49 -14.14
N LEU A 290 -20.32 -26.22 -13.27
CA LEU A 290 -21.41 -27.12 -13.66
C LEU A 290 -22.58 -26.35 -14.30
N VAL A 291 -22.94 -25.19 -13.75
CA VAL A 291 -24.08 -24.38 -14.24
C VAL A 291 -23.75 -23.60 -15.51
N GLY A 292 -22.51 -23.11 -15.65
CA GLY A 292 -22.19 -22.09 -16.67
C GLY A 292 -20.76 -22.14 -17.19
N ARG A 293 -20.27 -23.33 -17.56
CA ARG A 293 -18.89 -23.55 -18.04
C ARG A 293 -18.44 -22.54 -19.10
N GLU A 294 -19.23 -22.33 -20.15
CA GLU A 294 -18.85 -21.42 -21.24
C GLU A 294 -18.70 -19.97 -20.77
N TYR A 295 -19.55 -19.54 -19.83
CA TYR A 295 -19.48 -18.18 -19.28
C TYR A 295 -18.19 -17.98 -18.46
N VAL A 296 -17.84 -18.98 -17.64
CA VAL A 296 -16.59 -18.99 -16.85
C VAL A 296 -15.36 -18.99 -17.77
N GLU A 297 -15.37 -19.79 -18.84
CA GLU A 297 -14.26 -19.86 -19.80
C GLU A 297 -14.04 -18.53 -20.54
N ARG A 298 -15.13 -17.87 -20.98
CA ARG A 298 -15.08 -16.54 -21.62
C ARG A 298 -14.59 -15.47 -20.64
N ALA A 299 -15.07 -15.48 -19.40
CA ALA A 299 -14.58 -14.58 -18.35
C ALA A 299 -13.09 -14.78 -18.06
N GLY A 300 -12.63 -16.04 -18.06
CA GLY A 300 -11.23 -16.36 -17.79
C GLY A 300 -10.31 -15.95 -18.93
N ALA A 301 -10.75 -16.14 -20.18
CA ALA A 301 -10.01 -15.67 -21.35
C ALA A 301 -9.86 -14.14 -21.35
N ARG A 302 -10.90 -13.41 -20.95
CA ARG A 302 -10.84 -11.94 -20.86
C ARG A 302 -9.95 -11.45 -19.72
N ALA A 303 -10.03 -12.09 -18.55
CA ALA A 303 -9.14 -11.81 -17.42
C ALA A 303 -7.66 -12.03 -17.77
N ALA A 304 -7.36 -13.06 -18.57
CA ALA A 304 -6.00 -13.38 -19.01
C ALA A 304 -5.49 -12.44 -20.11
N ALA A 305 -6.37 -11.98 -21.01
CA ALA A 305 -5.98 -11.10 -22.11
C ALA A 305 -5.60 -9.70 -21.62
N GLU A 306 -6.34 -9.16 -20.63
CA GLU A 306 -6.14 -7.80 -20.14
C GLU A 306 -6.19 -7.73 -18.60
N PRO A 307 -5.27 -8.38 -17.86
CA PRO A 307 -5.35 -8.54 -16.41
C PRO A 307 -5.31 -7.21 -15.65
N ILE A 308 -4.50 -6.26 -16.13
CA ILE A 308 -4.39 -4.92 -15.52
C ILE A 308 -5.70 -4.14 -15.71
N LYS A 309 -6.31 -4.21 -16.91
CA LYS A 309 -7.58 -3.53 -17.17
C LYS A 309 -8.72 -4.17 -16.37
N ALA A 310 -8.78 -5.50 -16.32
CA ALA A 310 -9.77 -6.22 -15.51
C ALA A 310 -9.60 -5.90 -14.01
N GLY A 311 -8.36 -5.88 -13.50
CA GLY A 311 -8.08 -5.46 -12.13
C GLY A 311 -8.48 -4.01 -11.85
N ALA A 312 -8.12 -3.07 -12.73
CA ALA A 312 -8.45 -1.66 -12.58
C ALA A 312 -9.97 -1.42 -12.61
N VAL A 313 -10.70 -2.07 -13.53
CA VAL A 313 -12.17 -1.98 -13.60
C VAL A 313 -12.80 -2.62 -12.37
N GLY A 314 -12.30 -3.76 -11.91
CA GLY A 314 -12.78 -4.40 -10.69
C GLY A 314 -12.56 -3.54 -9.45
N LEU A 315 -11.38 -2.93 -9.31
CA LEU A 315 -11.05 -2.04 -8.22
C LEU A 315 -11.87 -0.74 -8.28
N LEU A 316 -12.02 -0.14 -9.45
CA LEU A 316 -12.86 1.04 -9.66
C LEU A 316 -14.32 0.72 -9.31
N ALA A 317 -14.83 -0.43 -9.76
CA ALA A 317 -16.18 -0.86 -9.45
C ALA A 317 -16.35 -1.07 -7.94
N GLN A 318 -15.41 -1.71 -7.24
CA GLN A 318 -15.47 -1.84 -5.78
C GLN A 318 -15.38 -0.49 -5.07
N LEU A 319 -14.46 0.39 -5.51
CA LEU A 319 -14.22 1.70 -4.92
C LEU A 319 -15.43 2.63 -5.05
N LEU A 320 -16.18 2.57 -6.16
CA LEU A 320 -17.40 3.35 -6.34
C LEU A 320 -18.62 2.66 -5.72
N PHE A 321 -18.75 1.34 -5.88
CA PHE A 321 -19.93 0.59 -5.46
C PHE A 321 -20.04 0.48 -3.95
N VAL A 322 -18.95 0.25 -3.21
CA VAL A 322 -18.99 0.13 -1.74
C VAL A 322 -19.49 1.41 -1.06
N PRO A 323 -18.93 2.61 -1.31
CA PRO A 323 -19.45 3.83 -0.69
C PRO A 323 -20.87 4.14 -1.16
N LEU A 324 -21.18 3.92 -2.44
CA LEU A 324 -22.54 4.10 -2.95
C LEU A 324 -23.54 3.17 -2.27
N LEU A 325 -23.18 1.91 -2.05
CA LEU A 325 -24.00 0.92 -1.34
C LEU A 325 -24.21 1.34 0.12
N VAL A 326 -23.16 1.83 0.80
CA VAL A 326 -23.29 2.35 2.18
C VAL A 326 -24.21 3.57 2.23
N ILE A 327 -24.01 4.56 1.33
CA ILE A 327 -24.88 5.74 1.24
C ILE A 327 -26.32 5.32 0.95
N THR A 328 -26.51 4.39 0.00
CA THR A 328 -27.83 3.86 -0.34
C THR A 328 -28.48 3.21 0.88
N ILE A 329 -27.77 2.35 1.62
CA ILE A 329 -28.25 1.75 2.86
C ILE A 329 -28.63 2.82 3.88
N LEU A 330 -27.79 3.83 4.10
CA LEU A 330 -28.06 4.90 5.05
C LEU A 330 -29.31 5.70 4.69
N VAL A 331 -29.45 6.11 3.43
CA VAL A 331 -30.65 6.78 2.92
C VAL A 331 -31.87 5.89 3.13
N LEU A 332 -31.75 4.60 2.82
CA LEU A 332 -32.84 3.65 2.90
C LEU A 332 -33.31 3.41 4.34
N VAL A 333 -32.39 3.37 5.30
CA VAL A 333 -32.70 3.25 6.73
C VAL A 333 -33.42 4.50 7.25
N VAL A 334 -33.06 5.69 6.78
CA VAL A 334 -33.70 6.96 7.20
C VAL A 334 -35.09 7.12 6.57
N THR A 335 -35.32 6.57 5.38
CA THR A 335 -36.61 6.68 4.69
C THR A 335 -37.61 5.60 5.13
N ILE A 336 -38.86 6.00 5.40
CA ILE A 336 -39.96 5.05 5.68
C ILE A 336 -40.19 4.10 4.49
N ILE A 337 -40.11 4.63 3.26
CA ILE A 337 -40.20 3.85 2.01
C ILE A 337 -39.04 2.85 1.87
N GLY A 338 -37.92 3.09 2.55
CA GLY A 338 -36.74 2.26 2.43
C GLY A 338 -36.79 0.97 3.24
N ILE A 339 -37.59 0.88 4.30
CA ILE A 339 -37.74 -0.34 5.10
C ILE A 339 -38.09 -1.58 4.23
N PRO A 340 -39.09 -1.55 3.32
CA PRO A 340 -39.35 -2.68 2.45
C PRO A 340 -38.20 -2.94 1.45
N LEU A 341 -37.53 -1.89 0.95
CA LEU A 341 -36.40 -2.07 0.03
C LEU A 341 -35.13 -2.58 0.73
N LEU A 342 -34.99 -2.36 2.04
CA LEU A 342 -33.90 -2.88 2.85
C LEU A 342 -33.87 -4.42 2.84
N VAL A 343 -35.05 -5.05 2.72
CA VAL A 343 -35.20 -6.50 2.56
C VAL A 343 -34.57 -6.99 1.24
N LEU A 344 -34.46 -6.15 0.21
CA LEU A 344 -33.84 -6.50 -1.08
C LEU A 344 -32.30 -6.47 -1.04
N ILE A 345 -31.71 -5.71 -0.12
CA ILE A 345 -30.25 -5.56 -0.01
C ILE A 345 -29.51 -6.90 0.17
N PRO A 346 -29.91 -7.84 1.05
CA PRO A 346 -29.24 -9.14 1.14
C PRO A 346 -29.28 -9.92 -0.19
N PHE A 347 -30.37 -9.80 -0.97
CA PHE A 347 -30.45 -10.42 -2.30
C PHE A 347 -29.51 -9.75 -3.31
N ALA A 348 -29.38 -8.43 -3.26
CA ALA A 348 -28.41 -7.70 -4.09
C ALA A 348 -26.96 -8.08 -3.75
N LEU A 349 -26.63 -8.19 -2.46
CA LEU A 349 -25.32 -8.67 -1.99
C LEU A 349 -25.07 -10.12 -2.40
N LEU A 350 -26.09 -10.98 -2.35
CA LEU A 350 -25.99 -12.37 -2.82
C LEU A 350 -25.72 -12.42 -4.33
N ALA A 351 -26.43 -11.62 -5.14
CA ALA A 351 -26.18 -11.53 -6.58
C ALA A 351 -24.75 -11.05 -6.87
N LEU A 352 -24.26 -10.06 -6.14
CA LEU A 352 -22.87 -9.59 -6.23
C LEU A 352 -21.87 -10.69 -5.85
N ALA A 353 -22.15 -11.44 -4.79
CA ALA A 353 -21.32 -12.55 -4.34
C ALA A 353 -21.24 -13.66 -5.41
N VAL A 354 -22.36 -13.97 -6.08
CA VAL A 354 -22.38 -14.92 -7.20
C VAL A 354 -21.56 -14.40 -8.39
N ILE A 355 -21.71 -13.12 -8.75
CA ILE A 355 -20.90 -12.49 -9.81
C ILE A 355 -19.40 -12.55 -9.48
N GLY A 356 -19.04 -12.20 -8.25
CA GLY A 356 -17.67 -12.29 -7.74
C GLY A 356 -17.14 -13.73 -7.76
N LEU A 357 -17.96 -14.70 -7.35
CA LEU A 357 -17.61 -16.12 -7.35
C LEU A 357 -17.36 -16.65 -8.77
N VAL A 358 -18.19 -16.26 -9.73
CA VAL A 358 -18.00 -16.58 -11.15
C VAL A 358 -16.69 -15.99 -11.68
N GLY A 359 -16.42 -14.73 -11.37
CA GLY A 359 -15.16 -14.07 -11.72
C GLY A 359 -13.94 -14.74 -11.10
N PHE A 360 -13.99 -15.05 -9.80
CA PHE A 360 -12.92 -15.76 -9.10
C PHE A 360 -12.68 -17.16 -9.70
N THR A 361 -13.75 -17.89 -10.00
CA THR A 361 -13.68 -19.21 -10.67
C THR A 361 -12.98 -19.12 -12.02
N ALA A 362 -13.23 -18.04 -12.76
CA ALA A 362 -12.60 -17.80 -14.05
C ALA A 362 -11.08 -17.61 -13.92
N VAL A 363 -10.63 -16.81 -12.94
CA VAL A 363 -9.20 -16.62 -12.63
C VAL A 363 -8.57 -17.94 -12.17
N ALA A 364 -9.22 -18.66 -11.25
CA ALA A 364 -8.74 -19.96 -10.78
C ALA A 364 -8.62 -20.99 -11.91
N SER A 365 -9.59 -21.05 -12.84
CA SER A 365 -9.53 -21.94 -14.00
C SER A 365 -8.36 -21.63 -14.93
N HIS A 366 -7.99 -20.35 -15.06
CA HIS A 366 -6.85 -19.94 -15.87
C HIS A 366 -5.53 -20.36 -15.19
N LEU A 367 -5.37 -20.07 -13.90
CA LEU A 367 -4.19 -20.49 -13.12
C LEU A 367 -4.04 -22.02 -13.11
N GLY A 368 -5.14 -22.75 -12.96
CA GLY A 368 -5.15 -24.21 -13.02
C GLY A 368 -4.67 -24.75 -14.37
N ARG A 369 -5.12 -24.16 -15.48
CA ARG A 369 -4.66 -24.54 -16.83
C ARG A 369 -3.16 -24.33 -17.02
N LEU A 370 -2.62 -23.22 -16.50
CA LEU A 370 -1.17 -22.95 -16.58
C LEU A 370 -0.36 -24.04 -15.87
N VAL A 371 -0.84 -24.53 -14.72
CA VAL A 371 -0.20 -25.63 -14.00
C VAL A 371 -0.35 -26.95 -14.76
N SER A 372 -1.56 -27.31 -15.18
CA SER A 372 -1.81 -28.57 -15.89
C SER A 372 -1.00 -28.69 -17.19
N GLN A 373 -0.82 -27.58 -17.92
CA GLN A 373 0.00 -27.54 -19.14
C GLN A 373 1.50 -27.74 -18.85
N ARG A 374 2.02 -27.20 -17.74
CA ARG A 374 3.45 -27.37 -17.40
C ARG A 374 3.80 -28.77 -16.93
N PHE A 375 2.87 -29.46 -16.28
CA PHE A 375 3.09 -30.82 -15.78
C PHE A 375 2.62 -31.92 -16.75
N ASP A 376 2.19 -31.56 -17.97
CA ASP A 376 1.58 -32.44 -18.98
C ASP A 376 0.45 -33.32 -18.39
N TRP A 377 -0.26 -32.78 -17.39
CA TRP A 377 -1.43 -33.43 -16.82
C TRP A 377 -2.56 -33.26 -17.83
N ARG A 378 -2.74 -34.27 -18.69
CA ARG A 378 -3.83 -34.43 -19.67
C ARG A 378 -5.20 -34.61 -19.00
N ASP A 379 -5.47 -33.86 -17.94
CA ASP A 379 -6.76 -33.90 -17.29
C ASP A 379 -7.77 -33.11 -18.13
N ARG A 380 -8.57 -33.84 -18.92
CA ARG A 380 -9.76 -33.32 -19.62
C ARG A 380 -10.82 -32.79 -18.66
N ASN A 381 -10.67 -33.00 -17.35
CA ASN A 381 -11.70 -32.70 -16.37
C ASN A 381 -11.64 -31.21 -15.93
N PRO A 382 -12.61 -30.37 -16.30
CA PRO A 382 -12.62 -28.95 -15.96
C PRO A 382 -12.67 -28.70 -14.44
N TYR A 383 -13.27 -29.61 -13.67
CA TYR A 383 -13.34 -29.48 -12.21
C TYR A 383 -11.95 -29.58 -11.55
N LEU A 384 -11.12 -30.53 -11.99
CA LEU A 384 -9.75 -30.68 -11.46
C LEU A 384 -8.87 -29.48 -11.81
N THR A 385 -9.11 -28.88 -12.97
CA THR A 385 -8.41 -27.66 -13.39
C THR A 385 -8.72 -26.51 -12.43
N VAL A 386 -10.00 -26.26 -12.11
CA VAL A 386 -10.38 -25.21 -11.17
C VAL A 386 -9.87 -25.49 -9.76
N VAL A 387 -10.01 -26.72 -9.27
CA VAL A 387 -9.52 -27.11 -7.93
C VAL A 387 -8.02 -26.90 -7.82
N THR A 388 -7.24 -27.29 -8.83
CA THR A 388 -5.78 -27.06 -8.86
C THR A 388 -5.46 -25.57 -8.79
N GLY A 389 -6.20 -24.73 -9.53
CA GLY A 389 -6.04 -23.27 -9.47
C GLY A 389 -6.36 -22.67 -8.11
N ILE A 390 -7.44 -23.12 -7.44
CA ILE A 390 -7.81 -22.66 -6.10
C ILE A 390 -6.76 -23.08 -5.07
N VAL A 391 -6.32 -24.34 -5.12
CA VAL A 391 -5.26 -24.84 -4.22
C VAL A 391 -3.99 -24.04 -4.41
N LEU A 392 -3.61 -23.71 -5.66
CA LEU A 392 -2.46 -22.86 -5.93
C LEU A 392 -2.62 -21.46 -5.31
N LEU A 393 -3.77 -20.81 -5.51
CA LEU A 393 -4.04 -19.47 -4.97
C LEU A 393 -4.02 -19.44 -3.43
N VAL A 394 -4.57 -20.46 -2.78
CA VAL A 394 -4.70 -20.49 -1.33
C VAL A 394 -3.46 -21.12 -0.64
N SER A 395 -2.57 -21.76 -1.41
CA SER A 395 -1.36 -22.41 -0.88
C SER A 395 -0.48 -21.50 -0.02
N PRO A 396 -0.21 -20.22 -0.35
CA PRO A 396 0.64 -19.37 0.49
C PRO A 396 0.00 -19.11 1.85
N VAL A 397 -1.33 -18.95 1.88
CA VAL A 397 -2.09 -18.79 3.13
C VAL A 397 -2.07 -20.08 3.94
N LEU A 398 -2.27 -21.25 3.32
CA LEU A 398 -2.21 -22.54 4.01
C LEU A 398 -0.83 -22.81 4.61
N ILE A 399 0.24 -22.56 3.86
CA ILE A 399 1.62 -22.71 4.32
C ILE A 399 1.87 -21.74 5.49
N ALA A 400 1.45 -20.49 5.37
CA ALA A 400 1.59 -19.53 6.44
C ALA A 400 0.85 -19.95 7.72
N ARG A 401 -0.36 -20.54 7.60
CA ARG A 401 -1.09 -21.10 8.74
C ARG A 401 -0.42 -22.34 9.32
N LEU A 402 0.21 -23.18 8.48
CA LEU A 402 0.98 -24.34 8.91
C LEU A 402 2.24 -23.93 9.67
N ILE A 403 2.98 -22.95 9.16
CA ILE A 403 4.16 -22.37 9.83
C ILE A 403 3.74 -21.68 11.14
N GLY A 404 2.58 -21.02 11.14
CA GLY A 404 1.99 -20.41 12.34
C GLY A 404 1.67 -21.42 13.46
N LEU A 405 1.54 -22.71 13.17
CA LEU A 405 1.39 -23.77 14.18
C LEU A 405 2.72 -24.12 14.86
N ALA A 406 3.86 -23.87 14.21
CA ALA A 406 5.19 -24.20 14.73
C ALA A 406 5.69 -23.25 15.84
N GLY A 407 4.91 -22.22 16.19
CA GLY A 407 5.14 -21.37 17.35
C GLY A 407 5.54 -19.92 17.02
N ALA A 408 5.65 -19.11 18.07
CA ALA A 408 5.79 -17.65 17.98
C ALA A 408 7.11 -17.16 17.34
N VAL A 409 8.13 -18.01 17.25
CA VAL A 409 9.46 -17.66 16.71
C VAL A 409 9.41 -17.43 15.19
N LEU A 410 8.54 -18.13 14.47
CA LEU A 410 8.38 -17.98 13.01
C LEU A 410 7.29 -16.97 12.63
N PHE A 411 6.76 -16.22 13.59
CA PHE A 411 5.67 -15.26 13.40
C PHE A 411 5.91 -14.20 12.32
N PRO A 412 7.07 -13.51 12.22
CA PRO A 412 7.24 -12.48 11.20
C PRO A 412 7.21 -13.07 9.78
N ILE A 413 7.73 -14.29 9.61
CA ILE A 413 7.75 -15.00 8.33
C ILE A 413 6.35 -15.54 7.99
N ALA A 414 5.65 -16.13 8.97
CA ALA A 414 4.28 -16.60 8.79
C ALA A 414 3.32 -15.45 8.51
N GLY A 415 3.47 -14.31 9.19
CA GLY A 415 2.64 -13.12 9.00
C GLY A 415 2.81 -12.51 7.60
N THR A 416 4.06 -12.34 7.15
CA THR A 416 4.35 -11.81 5.81
C THR A 416 3.85 -12.73 4.71
N LEU A 417 4.04 -14.04 4.84
CA LEU A 417 3.54 -15.02 3.86
C LEU A 417 2.01 -15.07 3.84
N ALA A 418 1.36 -14.99 5.00
CA ALA A 418 -0.10 -14.94 5.09
C ALA A 418 -0.66 -13.64 4.47
N PHE A 419 0.02 -12.52 4.70
CA PHE A 419 -0.35 -11.23 4.10
C PHE A 419 -0.22 -11.27 2.57
N LEU A 420 0.88 -11.81 2.06
CA LEU A 420 1.09 -11.96 0.62
C LEU A 420 0.04 -12.89 -0.02
N GLY A 421 -0.26 -14.01 0.63
CA GLY A 421 -1.31 -14.93 0.19
C GLY A 421 -2.70 -14.29 0.19
N PHE A 422 -3.01 -13.51 1.22
CA PHE A 422 -4.26 -12.75 1.29
C PHE A 422 -4.34 -11.68 0.20
N LEU A 423 -3.24 -10.98 -0.07
CA LEU A 423 -3.17 -9.98 -1.14
C LEU A 423 -3.38 -10.63 -2.51
N ALA A 424 -2.74 -11.78 -2.76
CA ALA A 424 -2.94 -12.54 -3.99
C ALA A 424 -4.39 -13.00 -4.17
N GLU A 425 -5.02 -13.49 -3.09
CA GLU A 425 -6.43 -13.85 -3.10
C GLU A 425 -7.32 -12.62 -3.38
N TYR A 426 -7.09 -11.49 -2.71
CA TYR A 426 -7.83 -10.25 -2.94
C TYR A 426 -7.70 -9.76 -4.40
N VAL A 427 -6.49 -9.82 -4.96
CA VAL A 427 -6.25 -9.50 -6.38
C VAL A 427 -7.02 -10.46 -7.29
N ALA A 428 -7.06 -11.76 -6.98
CA ALA A 428 -7.84 -12.72 -7.77
C ALA A 428 -9.35 -12.42 -7.75
N TRP A 429 -9.91 -12.05 -6.60
CA TRP A 429 -11.31 -11.62 -6.48
C TRP A 429 -11.60 -10.33 -7.25
N THR A 430 -10.74 -9.33 -7.15
CA THR A 430 -10.92 -8.03 -7.83
C THR A 430 -10.81 -8.16 -9.35
N VAL A 431 -9.77 -8.86 -9.85
CA VAL A 431 -9.58 -9.13 -11.28
C VAL A 431 -10.73 -9.97 -11.83
N GLY A 432 -11.16 -11.00 -11.10
CA GLY A 432 -12.29 -11.83 -11.47
C GLY A 432 -13.58 -11.03 -11.60
N PHE A 433 -13.89 -10.19 -10.61
CA PHE A 433 -15.06 -9.31 -10.63
C PHE A 433 -15.02 -8.35 -11.83
N GLY A 434 -13.88 -7.71 -12.06
CA GLY A 434 -13.72 -6.77 -13.18
C GLY A 434 -13.79 -7.44 -14.55
N ALA A 435 -13.33 -8.69 -14.70
CA ALA A 435 -13.48 -9.45 -15.94
C ALA A 435 -14.96 -9.72 -16.28
N VAL A 436 -15.78 -10.02 -15.26
CA VAL A 436 -17.22 -10.19 -15.44
C VAL A 436 -17.92 -8.87 -15.75
N ALA A 437 -17.49 -7.77 -15.13
CA ALA A 437 -17.99 -6.43 -15.45
C ALA A 437 -17.67 -6.04 -16.90
N LEU A 438 -16.43 -6.25 -17.36
CA LEU A 438 -16.00 -5.96 -18.73
C LEU A 438 -16.80 -6.74 -19.78
N LEU A 439 -17.15 -8.00 -19.49
CA LEU A 439 -18.01 -8.82 -20.35
C LEU A 439 -19.41 -8.23 -20.54
N ARG A 440 -19.93 -7.53 -19.54
CA ARG A 440 -21.26 -6.89 -19.60
C ARG A 440 -21.24 -5.56 -20.34
N PHE A 441 -20.15 -4.80 -20.22
CA PHE A 441 -20.04 -3.46 -20.78
C PHE A 441 -19.39 -3.37 -22.16
N THR A 442 -18.87 -4.48 -22.70
CA THR A 442 -18.38 -4.51 -24.09
C THR A 442 -19.50 -5.00 -25.00
N PRO A 443 -20.13 -4.14 -25.82
CA PRO A 443 -21.06 -4.60 -26.84
C PRO A 443 -20.30 -5.50 -27.80
N SER A 444 -20.87 -6.64 -28.17
CA SER A 444 -20.36 -7.51 -29.23
C SER A 444 -20.01 -6.63 -30.43
N GLN A 445 -18.73 -6.52 -30.78
CA GLN A 445 -18.38 -5.94 -32.06
C GLN A 445 -19.09 -6.77 -33.11
N THR A 446 -20.07 -6.13 -33.74
CA THR A 446 -20.79 -6.62 -34.90
C THR A 446 -19.77 -7.19 -35.86
N ALA A 447 -19.90 -8.48 -36.17
CA ALA A 447 -19.14 -9.10 -37.24
C ALA A 447 -19.25 -8.19 -38.47
N ALA A 448 -18.14 -7.58 -38.88
CA ALA A 448 -18.09 -6.87 -40.14
C ALA A 448 -18.49 -7.87 -41.23
N PRO A 449 -19.49 -7.56 -42.08
CA PRO A 449 -19.80 -8.43 -43.20
C PRO A 449 -18.56 -8.50 -44.07
N SER A 450 -17.98 -9.70 -44.18
CA SER A 450 -16.97 -10.02 -45.16
C SER A 450 -17.51 -9.64 -46.54
N GLY A 451 -16.99 -8.54 -47.10
CA GLY A 451 -17.32 -8.13 -48.46
C GLY A 451 -16.98 -9.25 -49.45
N PRO A 452 -17.76 -9.40 -50.54
CA PRO A 452 -17.56 -10.48 -51.49
C PRO A 452 -16.18 -10.38 -52.13
N ALA A 453 -15.48 -11.51 -52.18
CA ALA A 453 -14.23 -11.68 -52.90
C ALA A 453 -14.43 -11.26 -54.36
N ALA A 454 -13.76 -10.17 -54.75
CA ALA A 454 -13.64 -9.79 -56.15
C ALA A 454 -12.75 -10.81 -56.85
N THR A 455 -13.36 -11.58 -57.75
CA THR A 455 -12.70 -12.34 -58.79
C THR A 455 -12.32 -11.36 -59.90
N ALA A 456 -11.02 -11.29 -60.23
CA ALA A 456 -10.49 -10.94 -61.55
C ALA A 456 -9.02 -11.36 -61.61
#